data_AF-A0AAW0YTP2-F1
#
_entry.id   AF-A0AAW0YTP2-F1
#
_cell.length_a   1.000
_cell.length_b   1.000
_cell.length_c   1.000
_cell.angle_alpha   90.00
_cell.angle_beta   90.00
_cell.angle_gamma   90.00
#
_symmetry.space_group_name_H-M   'P 1'
#
loop_
_entity.id
_entity.type
_entity.pdbx_description
1 polymer ?
#
loop_
_entity_poly.entity_id
_entity_poly.type
_entity_poly.pdbx_seq_one_letter_code
_entity_poly.pdbx_strand_id
1 'polypeptide(L)'
;MVSFLGFGSSSDASSSTSTTPSAVSSRTPSPELGAVKKEVNPLNPQGLKPCCACPETKQARDDCFIRSSPGEGDENCKAFIEAHKACMRGYGFKV
;
A
#
# COMPACT_ATOMS: atom_id res chain seq x y z
N MET A 1 35.11 7.73 54.85
CA MET A 1 35.83 6.93 53.82
C MET A 1 34.87 6.72 52.66
N VAL A 2 34.98 7.56 51.62
CA VAL A 2 35.54 7.22 50.28
C VAL A 2 34.56 6.30 49.50
N SER A 3 34.01 6.60 48.32
CA SER A 3 34.42 7.53 47.26
C SER A 3 33.25 7.83 46.32
N PHE A 4 33.29 9.02 45.73
CA PHE A 4 32.67 9.41 44.47
C PHE A 4 33.27 8.62 43.29
N LEU A 5 32.45 8.23 42.30
CA LEU A 5 32.75 8.10 40.85
C LEU A 5 31.38 8.04 40.13
N GLY A 6 30.97 8.83 39.14
CA GLY A 6 31.72 9.62 38.16
C GLY A 6 31.49 9.05 36.74
N PHE A 7 30.73 9.79 35.92
CA PHE A 7 30.91 10.10 34.47
C PHE A 7 31.58 9.10 33.48
N GLY A 8 31.00 9.01 32.26
CA GLY A 8 31.67 8.65 30.99
C GLY A 8 31.00 7.48 30.24
N SER A 9 30.27 7.66 29.13
CA SER A 9 30.68 8.11 27.78
C SER A 9 31.88 7.35 27.23
N SER A 10 31.67 6.48 26.23
CA SER A 10 32.57 6.33 25.07
C SER A 10 31.99 5.41 23.98
N SER A 11 32.25 5.87 22.77
CA SER A 11 31.85 5.40 21.45
C SER A 11 32.79 4.31 20.90
N ASP A 12 32.57 3.99 19.61
CA ASP A 12 33.45 3.33 18.63
C ASP A 12 33.37 1.79 18.53
N ALA A 13 33.31 1.16 17.36
CA ALA A 13 33.61 1.61 16.00
C ALA A 13 32.87 0.78 14.92
N SER A 14 32.76 1.42 13.77
CA SER A 14 32.38 0.92 12.44
C SER A 14 33.18 -0.30 11.94
N SER A 15 32.53 -1.12 11.12
CA SER A 15 33.10 -1.81 9.93
C SER A 15 31.93 -2.28 9.07
N SER A 16 31.50 -1.50 8.07
CA SER A 16 32.04 -1.45 6.70
C SER A 16 31.74 -2.70 5.86
N THR A 17 30.77 -2.51 4.97
CA THR A 17 30.71 -3.01 3.58
C THR A 17 30.76 -4.52 3.32
N SER A 18 29.61 -5.08 2.99
CA SER A 18 29.50 -6.06 1.90
C SER A 18 28.37 -5.64 0.95
N THR A 19 28.79 -4.85 -0.01
CA THR A 19 28.29 -4.74 -1.38
C THR A 19 27.50 -5.98 -1.84
N THR A 20 26.18 -5.85 -1.92
CA THR A 20 25.39 -6.59 -2.91
C THR A 20 24.77 -5.58 -3.87
N PRO A 21 25.26 -5.48 -5.12
CA PRO A 21 24.46 -4.85 -6.15
C PRO A 21 23.30 -5.80 -6.44
N SER A 22 22.09 -5.46 -5.98
CA SER A 22 20.86 -6.05 -6.53
C SER A 22 20.63 -5.48 -7.93
N ALA A 23 21.50 -5.90 -8.86
CA ALA A 23 21.27 -5.81 -10.29
C ALA A 23 20.75 -7.17 -10.76
N VAL A 24 19.44 -7.36 -10.61
CA VAL A 24 18.60 -8.22 -11.45
C VAL A 24 17.26 -7.45 -11.48
N SER A 25 16.96 -6.66 -12.51
CA SER A 25 16.72 -7.10 -13.88
C SER A 25 16.00 -8.45 -13.90
N SER A 26 14.75 -8.43 -13.46
CA SER A 26 13.75 -9.37 -13.92
C SER A 26 12.41 -8.66 -13.81
N ARG A 27 12.14 -7.84 -14.83
CA ARG A 27 10.75 -7.62 -15.25
C ARG A 27 10.20 -9.00 -15.53
N THR A 28 9.48 -9.57 -14.57
CA THR A 28 8.49 -10.59 -14.90
C THR A 28 7.40 -9.82 -15.64
N PRO A 29 7.17 -10.06 -16.95
CA PRO A 29 5.88 -9.74 -17.52
C PRO A 29 4.91 -10.70 -16.82
N SER A 30 4.29 -10.21 -15.74
CA SER A 30 3.25 -10.96 -15.06
C SER A 30 2.17 -11.22 -16.12
N PRO A 31 1.83 -12.51 -16.32
CA PRO A 31 1.22 -12.97 -17.54
C PRO A 31 -0.11 -12.26 -17.77
N GLU A 32 -0.28 -11.84 -19.03
CA GLU A 32 -1.52 -12.02 -19.78
C GLU A 32 -2.79 -11.85 -18.94
N LEU A 33 -3.35 -10.64 -19.04
CA LEU A 33 -4.71 -10.44 -19.52
C LEU A 33 -5.66 -11.58 -19.15
N GLY A 34 -5.83 -11.78 -17.85
CA GLY A 34 -6.78 -12.73 -17.30
C GLY A 34 -8.19 -12.18 -17.53
N ALA A 35 -8.69 -12.37 -18.75
CA ALA A 35 -10.09 -12.24 -19.14
C ALA A 35 -10.92 -13.25 -18.34
N VAL A 36 -11.15 -12.94 -17.06
CA VAL A 36 -12.13 -13.63 -16.25
C VAL A 36 -13.48 -13.06 -16.65
N LYS A 37 -14.10 -13.70 -17.64
CA LYS A 37 -15.46 -13.44 -18.10
C LYS A 37 -16.43 -13.51 -16.92
N LYS A 38 -16.80 -12.36 -16.34
CA LYS A 38 -17.93 -12.20 -15.43
C LYS A 38 -18.69 -10.93 -15.79
N GLU A 39 -19.94 -11.16 -16.15
CA GLU A 39 -21.05 -10.21 -16.37
C GLU A 39 -20.62 -8.81 -16.84
N VAL A 40 -20.51 -8.69 -18.16
CA VAL A 40 -20.29 -7.41 -18.84
C VAL A 40 -21.53 -6.54 -18.62
N ASN A 41 -21.50 -5.72 -17.58
CA ASN A 41 -22.39 -4.56 -17.50
C ASN A 41 -22.00 -3.60 -18.64
N PRO A 42 -22.94 -3.00 -19.40
CA PRO A 42 -22.63 -1.95 -20.39
C PRO A 42 -21.72 -0.81 -19.87
N LEU A 43 -21.58 -0.66 -18.55
CA LEU A 43 -20.70 0.31 -17.89
C LEU A 43 -19.25 -0.18 -17.62
N ASN A 44 -18.96 -1.47 -17.78
CA ASN A 44 -17.61 -2.06 -17.61
C ASN A 44 -17.22 -2.90 -18.85
N PRO A 45 -16.82 -2.25 -19.96
CA PRO A 45 -16.52 -2.93 -21.22
C PRO A 45 -15.30 -3.87 -21.14
N GLN A 46 -14.46 -3.72 -20.12
CA GLN A 46 -13.22 -4.49 -19.93
C GLN A 46 -13.36 -5.64 -18.92
N GLY A 47 -14.53 -5.84 -18.30
CA GLY A 47 -14.73 -6.90 -17.30
C GLY A 47 -13.78 -6.79 -16.11
N LEU A 48 -13.39 -5.57 -15.74
CA LEU A 48 -12.41 -5.33 -14.68
C LEU A 48 -12.95 -5.77 -13.32
N LYS A 49 -12.06 -6.24 -12.46
CA LYS A 49 -12.37 -6.53 -11.05
C LYS A 49 -12.61 -5.22 -10.29
N PRO A 50 -13.39 -5.24 -9.19
CA PRO A 50 -13.66 -4.06 -8.36
C PRO A 50 -12.40 -3.31 -7.90
N CYS A 51 -11.30 -4.03 -7.62
CA CYS A 51 -10.01 -3.46 -7.25
C CYS A 51 -9.25 -2.77 -8.41
N CYS A 52 -9.62 -3.05 -9.66
CA CYS A 52 -8.98 -2.50 -10.87
C CYS A 52 -9.77 -1.36 -11.51
N ALA A 53 -11.03 -1.16 -11.11
CA ALA A 53 -11.87 -0.11 -11.68
C ALA A 53 -11.47 1.30 -11.22
N CYS A 54 -10.90 1.41 -10.02
CA CYS A 54 -10.68 2.69 -9.35
C CYS A 54 -9.30 2.73 -8.67
N PRO A 55 -8.18 2.71 -9.43
CA PRO A 55 -6.83 2.68 -8.86
C PRO A 55 -6.49 3.93 -8.03
N GLU A 56 -6.91 5.11 -8.49
CA GLU A 56 -6.66 6.39 -7.82
C GLU A 56 -7.28 6.43 -6.40
N THR A 57 -8.58 6.16 -6.31
CA THR A 57 -9.30 6.17 -5.01
C THR A 57 -8.87 5.01 -4.10
N LYS A 58 -8.46 3.87 -4.68
CA LYS A 58 -7.92 2.74 -3.91
C LYS A 58 -6.60 3.13 -3.26
N GLN A 59 -5.68 3.76 -4.00
CA GLN A 59 -4.39 4.20 -3.47
C GLN A 59 -4.59 5.22 -2.34
N ALA A 60 -5.41 6.26 -2.56
CA ALA A 60 -5.69 7.26 -1.53
C ALA A 60 -6.26 6.65 -0.24
N ARG A 61 -7.14 5.64 -0.37
CA ARG A 61 -7.66 4.88 0.77
C ARG A 61 -6.55 4.08 1.46
N ASP A 62 -5.80 3.29 0.69
CA ASP A 62 -4.69 2.47 1.22
C ASP A 62 -3.63 3.33 1.92
N ASP A 63 -3.28 4.49 1.37
CA ASP A 63 -2.36 5.47 1.96
C ASP A 63 -2.93 6.10 3.24
N CYS A 64 -4.25 6.27 3.31
CA CYS A 64 -4.90 6.73 4.53
C CYS A 64 -4.83 5.68 5.64
N PHE A 65 -5.09 4.39 5.34
CA PHE A 65 -4.93 3.30 6.30
C PHE A 65 -3.47 3.11 6.73
N ILE A 66 -2.55 3.14 5.75
CA ILE A 66 -1.17 3.65 5.81
C ILE A 66 -0.77 4.42 7.07
N ARG A 67 -1.29 5.64 7.08
CA ARG A 67 -0.90 6.75 7.95
C ARG A 67 -1.74 6.83 9.22
N SER A 68 -2.87 6.12 9.25
CA SER A 68 -3.78 6.10 10.40
C SER A 68 -3.31 5.10 11.45
N SER A 69 -3.64 5.37 12.71
CA SER A 69 -3.41 4.42 13.80
C SER A 69 -4.22 3.12 13.61
N PRO A 70 -3.66 1.96 14.00
CA PRO A 70 -4.37 0.69 13.93
C PRO A 70 -5.60 0.72 14.85
N GLY A 71 -6.80 0.62 14.26
CA GLY A 71 -8.08 0.66 14.97
C GLY A 71 -8.93 1.90 14.69
N GLU A 72 -8.37 2.95 14.08
CA GLU A 72 -9.08 4.21 13.82
C GLU A 72 -9.20 4.55 12.32
N GLY A 73 -8.72 3.65 11.45
CA GLY A 73 -8.72 3.84 10.00
C GLY A 73 -10.13 3.94 9.40
N ASP A 74 -11.11 3.22 9.96
CA ASP A 74 -12.48 3.23 9.43
C ASP A 74 -13.16 4.58 9.56
N GLU A 75 -12.83 5.35 10.61
CA GLU A 75 -13.39 6.68 10.89
C GLU A 75 -12.59 7.78 10.18
N ASN A 76 -11.26 7.74 10.27
CA ASN A 76 -10.38 8.73 9.66
C ASN A 76 -10.39 8.66 8.13
N CYS A 77 -10.56 7.47 7.56
CA CYS A 77 -10.55 7.25 6.12
C CYS A 77 -11.94 7.14 5.49
N LYS A 78 -13.03 7.46 6.22
CA LYS A 78 -14.42 7.40 5.69
C LYS A 78 -14.57 8.09 4.34
N ALA A 79 -14.04 9.31 4.22
CA ALA A 79 -14.11 10.09 2.99
C ALA A 79 -13.48 9.35 1.79
N PHE A 80 -12.33 8.70 1.99
CA PHE A 80 -11.65 7.94 0.94
C PHE A 80 -12.37 6.63 0.62
N ILE A 81 -12.94 5.97 1.63
CA ILE A 81 -13.75 4.76 1.45
C ILE A 81 -15.02 5.06 0.65
N GLU A 82 -15.72 6.16 0.96
CA GLU A 82 -16.91 6.59 0.22
C GLU A 82 -16.58 6.98 -1.22
N ALA A 83 -15.48 7.71 -1.44
CA ALA A 83 -15.01 8.04 -2.79
C ALA A 83 -14.71 6.77 -3.61
N HIS A 84 -14.08 5.77 -3.00
CA HIS A 84 -13.81 4.49 -3.65
C HIS A 84 -15.12 3.74 -3.99
N LYS A 85 -16.05 3.67 -3.04
CA LYS A 85 -17.38 3.05 -3.25
C LYS A 85 -18.18 3.77 -4.34
N ALA A 86 -18.15 5.10 -4.39
CA ALA A 86 -18.82 5.88 -5.42
C ALA A 86 -18.28 5.56 -6.82
N CYS A 87 -16.95 5.45 -6.95
CA CYS A 87 -16.32 5.05 -8.20
C CYS A 87 -16.76 3.63 -8.62
N MET A 88 -16.75 2.65 -7.70
CA MET A 88 -17.20 1.28 -7.98
C MET A 88 -18.68 1.21 -8.40
N ARG A 89 -19.55 2.05 -7.82
CA ARG A 89 -20.96 2.16 -8.23
C ARG A 89 -21.11 2.71 -9.66
N GLY A 90 -20.22 3.62 -10.09
CA GLY A 90 -20.21 4.14 -11.47
C GLY A 90 -19.92 3.07 -12.53
N TYR A 91 -19.11 2.07 -12.19
CA TYR A 91 -18.87 0.89 -13.02
C TYR A 91 -19.91 -0.24 -12.83
N GLY A 92 -20.90 -0.01 -11.96
CA GLY A 92 -22.01 -0.93 -11.72
C GLY A 92 -21.68 -2.13 -10.83
N PHE A 93 -20.63 -2.05 -10.00
CA PHE A 93 -20.39 -3.04 -8.95
C PHE A 93 -21.32 -2.77 -7.74
N LYS A 94 -21.93 -3.83 -7.19
CA LYS A 94 -22.64 -3.76 -5.89
C LYS A 94 -21.61 -3.88 -4.75
N VAL A 95 -21.49 -2.83 -3.93
CA VAL A 95 -20.47 -2.63 -2.87
C VAL A 95 -21.07 -2.20 -1.54
#